data_AF-A0A7S4IYN7-F1
#
_entry.id   AF-A0A7S4IYN7-F1
#
_cell.length_a   1.000
_cell.length_b   1.000
_cell.length_c   1.000
_cell.angle_alpha   90.00
_cell.angle_beta   90.00
_cell.angle_gamma   90.00
#
_symmetry.space_group_name_H-M   'P 1'
#
loop_
_entity.id
_entity.type
_entity.pdbx_description
1 polymer ?
#
loop_
_entity_poly.entity_id
_entity_poly.type
_entity_poly.pdbx_seq_one_letter_code
_entity_poly.pdbx_strand_id
1 'polypeptide(L)'
;MKKGLEHVPLMNLKRVTAPAKSAKEGAAAAGSEGIISRKASGLCVAFSLKDPNIYLAGTEDGHIHKCSCSYNEQHLDNFFGHAGPVYKLRWSPFCENIFLSCSADWSIKLWNQERSEAIFTFSSTTDYVADICWSPDNSSVFASVTGDGRLDVWDISVNTLDPITSIKTDHRLSSVAFSNNSPVIVVGHQGGIVDVYSLKGSLAEPTGRTTAQQISALE
;
A
#
# COMPACT_ATOMS: atom_id res chain seq x y z
N MET A 1 -10.36 28.47 27.33
CA MET A 1 -9.41 27.51 26.72
C MET A 1 -9.98 27.09 25.37
N LYS A 2 -9.46 27.63 24.26
CA LYS A 2 -9.83 27.12 22.92
C LYS A 2 -9.32 25.67 22.85
N LYS A 3 -10.19 24.72 22.54
CA LYS A 3 -9.79 23.32 22.31
C LYS A 3 -8.72 23.35 21.22
N GLY A 4 -7.50 22.89 21.52
CA GLY A 4 -6.31 23.05 20.67
C GLY A 4 -6.32 22.24 19.37
N LEU A 5 -7.50 21.96 18.81
CA LEU A 5 -7.69 21.23 17.56
C LEU A 5 -8.55 22.08 16.63
N GLU A 6 -7.91 22.66 15.63
CA GLU A 6 -8.57 23.37 14.53
C GLU A 6 -8.72 22.42 13.33
N HIS A 7 -9.82 22.54 12.59
CA HIS A 7 -10.13 21.68 11.44
C HIS A 7 -10.23 22.51 10.17
N VAL A 8 -9.51 22.07 9.14
CA VAL A 8 -9.57 22.63 7.78
C VAL A 8 -9.72 21.48 6.79
N PRO A 9 -10.72 21.49 5.89
CA PRO A 9 -10.87 20.45 4.88
C PRO A 9 -9.74 20.52 3.85
N LEU A 10 -9.01 19.43 3.69
CA LEU A 10 -7.82 19.37 2.83
C LEU A 10 -8.14 19.03 1.36
N MET A 11 -9.15 18.20 1.10
CA MET A 11 -9.51 17.76 -0.26
C MET A 11 -10.88 17.11 -0.29
N ASN A 12 -11.61 17.29 -1.38
CA ASN A 12 -12.83 16.53 -1.68
C ASN A 12 -12.51 15.41 -2.70
N LEU A 13 -12.45 14.17 -2.23
CA LEU A 13 -12.18 13.02 -3.10
C LEU A 13 -13.41 12.76 -4.00
N LYS A 14 -13.20 12.90 -5.31
CA LYS A 14 -14.22 12.65 -6.33
C LYS A 14 -13.99 11.27 -6.92
N ARG A 15 -15.07 10.57 -7.26
CA ARG A 15 -14.96 9.34 -8.04
C ARG A 15 -14.42 9.66 -9.43
N VAL A 16 -13.39 8.92 -9.83
CA VAL A 16 -12.78 9.03 -11.16
C VAL A 16 -12.95 7.69 -11.86
N THR A 17 -13.42 7.71 -13.10
CA THR A 17 -13.42 6.52 -13.95
C THR A 17 -12.03 6.30 -14.52
N ALA A 18 -11.49 5.08 -14.36
CA ALA A 18 -10.25 4.69 -15.00
C ALA A 18 -10.35 4.87 -16.53
N PRO A 19 -9.29 5.38 -17.20
CA PRO A 19 -9.26 5.43 -18.65
C PRO A 19 -9.40 3.99 -19.19
N ALA A 20 -10.27 3.79 -20.18
CA ALA A 20 -10.47 2.49 -20.79
C ALA A 20 -9.14 1.98 -21.37
N LYS A 21 -8.56 0.94 -20.76
CA LYS A 21 -7.48 0.18 -21.41
C LYS A 21 -8.06 -0.37 -22.70
N SER A 22 -7.35 -0.24 -23.82
CA SER A 22 -7.77 -0.71 -25.15
C SER A 22 -8.14 -2.20 -25.10
N ALA A 23 -9.42 -2.48 -24.86
CA ALA A 23 -9.97 -3.81 -24.87
C ALA A 23 -10.04 -4.27 -26.33
N LYS A 24 -9.44 -5.43 -26.61
CA LYS A 24 -9.74 -6.19 -27.82
C LYS A 24 -11.26 -6.33 -27.94
N GLU A 25 -11.76 -6.05 -29.13
CA GLU A 25 -13.18 -6.04 -29.50
C GLU A 25 -13.90 -7.31 -29.01
N GLY A 26 -15.04 -7.13 -28.36
CA GLY A 26 -15.99 -8.21 -28.09
C GLY A 26 -16.38 -8.41 -26.63
N ALA A 27 -16.87 -7.37 -25.95
CA ALA A 27 -17.78 -7.56 -24.82
C ALA A 27 -18.77 -6.40 -24.77
N ALA A 28 -20.06 -6.75 -24.75
CA ALA A 28 -21.18 -5.82 -24.79
C ALA A 28 -21.08 -4.74 -23.70
N ALA A 29 -21.43 -3.51 -24.10
CA ALA A 29 -21.50 -2.35 -23.23
C ALA A 29 -22.41 -2.64 -22.01
N ALA A 30 -21.80 -2.93 -20.86
CA ALA A 30 -22.48 -2.84 -19.59
C ALA A 30 -22.75 -1.36 -19.32
N GLY A 31 -24.04 -1.03 -19.18
CA GLY A 31 -24.53 0.34 -19.07
C GLY A 31 -23.81 1.13 -17.98
N SER A 32 -23.68 2.43 -18.22
CA SER A 32 -23.23 3.39 -17.22
C SER A 32 -24.20 3.36 -16.04
N GLU A 33 -23.90 2.56 -15.02
CA GLU A 33 -24.58 2.65 -13.74
C GLU A 33 -24.44 4.09 -13.27
N GLY A 34 -25.57 4.78 -13.13
CA GLY A 34 -25.59 6.15 -12.65
C GLY A 34 -24.83 6.23 -11.35
N ILE A 35 -23.73 6.97 -11.33
CA ILE A 35 -22.92 7.17 -10.12
C ILE A 35 -23.81 7.88 -9.09
N ILE A 36 -24.38 7.11 -8.15
CA ILE A 36 -25.30 7.60 -7.10
C ILE A 36 -24.58 8.60 -6.18
N SER A 37 -23.26 8.47 -6.01
CA SER A 37 -22.41 9.41 -5.28
C SER A 37 -21.19 9.82 -6.10
N ARG A 38 -21.04 11.10 -6.39
CA ARG A 38 -19.83 11.66 -7.03
C ARG A 38 -18.60 11.70 -6.11
N LYS A 39 -18.78 11.40 -4.82
CA LYS A 39 -17.71 11.42 -3.81
C LYS A 39 -17.24 10.01 -3.50
N ALA A 40 -15.92 9.85 -3.35
CA ALA A 40 -15.29 8.62 -2.91
C ALA A 40 -14.90 8.72 -1.43
N SER A 41 -15.02 7.63 -0.68
CA SER A 41 -14.52 7.55 0.69
C SER A 41 -12.99 7.38 0.69
N GLY A 42 -12.29 8.21 1.46
CA GLY A 42 -10.85 8.05 1.71
C GLY A 42 -10.63 7.10 2.88
N LEU A 43 -9.92 5.99 2.65
CA LEU A 43 -9.70 4.94 3.64
C LEU A 43 -8.32 5.03 4.31
N CYS A 44 -7.33 5.52 3.58
CA CYS A 44 -6.00 5.73 4.11
C CYS A 44 -5.33 6.95 3.47
N VAL A 45 -4.39 7.55 4.20
CA VAL A 45 -3.59 8.69 3.75
C VAL A 45 -2.13 8.45 4.11
N ALA A 46 -1.22 8.83 3.21
CA ALA A 46 0.21 8.79 3.44
C ALA A 46 0.90 10.05 2.88
N PHE A 47 1.50 10.85 3.76
CA PHE A 47 2.31 11.99 3.36
C PHE A 47 3.64 11.55 2.76
N SER A 48 4.08 12.25 1.73
CA SER A 48 5.41 12.04 1.15
C SER A 48 6.48 12.38 2.19
N LEU A 49 7.57 11.61 2.20
CA LEU A 49 8.71 11.84 3.10
C LEU A 49 9.56 13.05 2.69
N LYS A 50 9.47 13.49 1.42
CA LYS A 50 10.24 14.60 0.86
C LYS A 50 9.52 15.94 0.97
N ASP A 51 8.26 15.94 0.56
CA ASP A 51 7.43 17.13 0.52
C ASP A 51 6.19 16.93 1.40
N PRO A 52 6.11 17.58 2.59
CA PRO A 52 4.95 17.47 3.48
C PRO A 52 3.69 18.09 2.86
N ASN A 53 3.81 18.86 1.78
CA ASN A 53 2.68 19.39 1.03
C ASN A 53 2.05 18.33 0.11
N ILE A 54 2.69 17.18 -0.10
CA ILE A 54 2.20 16.11 -0.97
C ILE A 54 1.77 14.92 -0.13
N TYR A 55 0.60 14.36 -0.46
CA TYR A 55 0.11 13.13 0.17
C TYR A 55 -0.63 12.25 -0.84
N LEU A 56 -0.69 10.97 -0.53
CA LEU A 56 -1.49 9.99 -1.23
C LEU A 56 -2.75 9.71 -0.42
N ALA A 57 -3.88 9.54 -1.09
CA ALA A 57 -5.15 9.14 -0.50
C ALA A 57 -5.68 7.90 -1.21
N GLY A 58 -5.80 6.79 -0.47
CA GLY A 58 -6.41 5.55 -0.97
C GLY A 58 -7.92 5.59 -0.77
N THR A 59 -8.66 5.14 -1.77
CA THR A 59 -10.12 5.20 -1.80
C THR A 59 -10.78 3.83 -1.68
N GLU A 60 -12.08 3.82 -1.37
CA GLU A 60 -12.91 2.60 -1.40
C GLU A 60 -13.03 1.98 -2.79
N ASP A 61 -12.87 2.77 -3.86
CA ASP A 61 -13.00 2.32 -5.24
C ASP A 61 -11.70 1.68 -5.78
N GLY A 62 -10.64 1.58 -4.97
CA GLY A 62 -9.34 1.04 -5.39
C GLY A 62 -8.42 2.05 -6.08
N HIS A 63 -8.81 3.31 -6.16
CA HIS A 63 -7.96 4.38 -6.68
C HIS A 63 -7.10 4.98 -5.59
N ILE A 64 -5.88 5.35 -5.97
CA ILE A 64 -4.96 6.10 -5.11
C ILE A 64 -4.75 7.47 -5.76
N HIS A 65 -5.15 8.53 -5.06
CA HIS A 65 -5.02 9.90 -5.54
C HIS A 65 -3.78 10.55 -4.94
N LYS A 66 -2.95 11.17 -5.77
CA LYS A 66 -1.89 12.08 -5.34
C LYS A 66 -2.47 13.47 -5.21
N CYS A 67 -2.37 14.06 -4.03
CA CYS A 67 -2.98 15.34 -3.69
C CYS A 67 -1.96 16.30 -3.07
N SER A 68 -2.30 17.59 -3.05
CA SER A 68 -1.51 18.63 -2.39
C SER A 68 -2.29 19.28 -1.25
N CYS A 69 -1.61 19.68 -0.18
CA CYS A 69 -2.22 20.48 0.89
C CYS A 69 -2.50 21.93 0.46
N SER A 70 -1.79 22.41 -0.56
CA SER A 70 -1.96 23.75 -1.14
C SER A 70 -3.04 23.83 -2.21
N TYR A 71 -3.46 22.68 -2.76
CA TYR A 71 -4.42 22.60 -3.86
C TYR A 71 -5.50 21.57 -3.55
N ASN A 72 -6.70 22.05 -3.17
CA ASN A 72 -7.76 21.24 -2.58
C ASN A 72 -8.96 20.96 -3.51
N GLU A 73 -8.90 21.43 -4.77
CA GLU A 73 -10.01 21.28 -5.73
C GLU A 73 -9.92 19.99 -6.57
N GLN A 74 -8.70 19.54 -6.86
CA GLN A 74 -8.42 18.38 -7.69
C GLN A 74 -7.14 17.66 -7.24
N HIS A 75 -7.09 16.35 -7.46
CA HIS A 75 -5.86 15.56 -7.32
C HIS A 75 -4.86 15.96 -8.41
N LEU A 76 -3.57 15.86 -8.08
CA LEU A 76 -2.47 16.07 -9.02
C LEU A 76 -2.31 14.89 -9.97
N ASP A 77 -2.49 13.67 -9.46
CA ASP A 77 -2.35 12.44 -10.23
C ASP A 77 -3.20 11.32 -9.64
N ASN A 78 -3.35 10.22 -10.38
CA ASN A 78 -4.17 9.09 -10.00
C ASN A 78 -3.55 7.75 -10.43
N PHE A 79 -3.42 6.83 -9.49
CA PHE A 79 -2.91 5.49 -9.71
C PHE A 79 -4.08 4.51 -9.80
N PHE A 80 -4.20 3.88 -10.97
CA PHE A 80 -5.22 2.88 -11.27
C PHE A 80 -4.61 1.50 -11.22
N GLY A 81 -5.14 0.61 -10.38
CA GLY A 81 -4.68 -0.78 -10.41
C GLY A 81 -5.30 -1.70 -9.38
N HIS A 82 -5.79 -1.20 -8.24
CA HIS A 82 -6.55 -2.03 -7.32
C HIS A 82 -8.00 -2.17 -7.78
N ALA A 83 -8.56 -3.36 -7.59
CA ALA A 83 -9.94 -3.68 -7.93
C ALA A 83 -10.89 -3.55 -6.72
N GLY A 84 -10.39 -3.05 -5.60
CA GLY A 84 -11.16 -2.88 -4.37
C GLY A 84 -10.51 -1.92 -3.37
N PRO A 85 -11.18 -1.67 -2.23
CA PRO A 85 -10.76 -0.75 -1.19
C PRO A 85 -9.27 -0.79 -0.85
N VAL A 86 -8.59 0.36 -0.89
CA VAL A 86 -7.17 0.47 -0.48
C VAL A 86 -7.08 0.70 1.02
N TYR A 87 -6.57 -0.28 1.76
CA TYR A 87 -6.51 -0.23 3.22
C TYR A 87 -5.31 0.54 3.76
N LYS A 88 -4.15 0.43 3.13
CA LYS A 88 -2.94 1.14 3.57
C LYS A 88 -2.08 1.61 2.41
N LEU A 89 -1.35 2.68 2.69
CA LEU A 89 -0.31 3.25 1.86
C LEU A 89 0.95 3.45 2.71
N ARG A 90 2.11 3.07 2.18
CA ARG A 90 3.41 3.19 2.85
C ARG A 90 4.48 3.63 1.86
N TRP A 91 4.98 4.84 2.04
CA TRP A 91 6.19 5.29 1.34
C TRP A 91 7.39 4.45 1.78
N SER A 92 8.29 4.15 0.84
CA SER A 92 9.56 3.52 1.16
C SER A 92 10.43 4.51 1.94
N PRO A 93 11.00 4.11 3.09
CA PRO A 93 11.92 4.98 3.84
C PRO A 93 13.27 5.16 3.12
N PHE A 94 13.55 4.39 2.08
CA PHE A 94 14.82 4.43 1.34
C PHE A 94 14.73 5.13 -0.02
N CYS A 95 13.54 5.17 -0.62
CA CYS A 95 13.33 5.66 -1.98
C CYS A 95 12.11 6.57 -2.03
N GLU A 96 12.35 7.85 -2.28
CA GLU A 96 11.33 8.92 -2.22
C GLU A 96 10.20 8.76 -3.25
N ASN A 97 10.46 8.07 -4.36
CA ASN A 97 9.49 7.88 -5.44
C ASN A 97 8.66 6.60 -5.29
N ILE A 98 8.98 5.75 -4.32
CA ILE A 98 8.42 4.40 -4.22
C ILE A 98 7.46 4.30 -3.04
N PHE A 99 6.30 3.69 -3.27
CA PHE A 99 5.37 3.36 -2.20
C PHE A 99 4.68 2.02 -2.43
N LEU A 100 4.23 1.41 -1.34
CA LEU A 100 3.40 0.21 -1.33
C LEU A 100 1.96 0.59 -1.03
N SER A 101 1.04 -0.19 -1.60
CA SER A 101 -0.37 -0.19 -1.23
C SER A 101 -0.87 -1.61 -1.00
N CYS A 102 -1.85 -1.77 -0.12
CA CYS A 102 -2.54 -3.04 0.09
C CYS A 102 -4.06 -2.85 0.04
N SER A 103 -4.78 -3.87 -0.41
CA SER A 103 -6.19 -3.76 -0.73
C SER A 103 -7.03 -4.98 -0.34
N ALA A 104 -8.34 -4.76 -0.33
CA ALA A 104 -9.36 -5.78 -0.28
C ALA A 104 -9.35 -6.73 -1.51
N ASP A 105 -8.68 -6.36 -2.59
CA ASP A 105 -8.53 -7.19 -3.80
C ASP A 105 -7.47 -8.30 -3.68
N TRP A 106 -6.98 -8.54 -2.46
CA TRP A 106 -5.99 -9.58 -2.11
C TRP A 106 -4.62 -9.33 -2.71
N SER A 107 -4.35 -8.10 -3.16
CA SER A 107 -3.06 -7.73 -3.73
C SER A 107 -2.36 -6.65 -2.92
N ILE A 108 -1.03 -6.70 -3.02
CA ILE A 108 -0.14 -5.62 -2.65
C ILE A 108 0.47 -5.10 -3.94
N LYS A 109 0.59 -3.79 -4.08
CA LYS A 109 1.18 -3.18 -5.27
C LYS A 109 2.33 -2.27 -4.88
N LEU A 110 3.41 -2.37 -5.66
CA LEU A 110 4.55 -1.46 -5.60
C LEU A 110 4.39 -0.43 -6.71
N TRP A 111 4.50 0.84 -6.35
CA TRP A 111 4.29 1.96 -7.24
C TRP A 111 5.53 2.83 -7.32
N ASN A 112 5.73 3.43 -8.50
CA ASN A 112 6.59 4.59 -8.66
C ASN A 112 5.68 5.80 -8.88
N GLN A 113 5.85 6.87 -8.10
CA GLN A 113 5.01 8.06 -8.22
C GLN A 113 5.13 8.80 -9.56
N GLU A 114 6.14 8.47 -10.37
CA GLU A 114 6.35 9.02 -11.72
C GLU A 114 5.71 8.14 -12.81
N ARG A 115 5.14 6.98 -12.44
CA ARG A 115 4.48 6.04 -13.36
C ARG A 115 3.01 5.91 -13.01
N SER A 116 2.17 5.79 -14.04
CA SER A 116 0.72 5.60 -13.88
C SER A 116 0.33 4.15 -13.52
N GLU A 117 1.19 3.19 -13.84
CA GLU A 117 0.96 1.76 -13.58
C GLU A 117 1.85 1.24 -12.44
N ALA A 118 1.37 0.19 -11.76
CA ALA A 118 2.13 -0.49 -10.71
C ALA A 118 3.36 -1.18 -11.32
N ILE A 119 4.51 -1.07 -10.63
CA ILE A 119 5.75 -1.75 -11.00
C ILE A 119 5.61 -3.26 -10.77
N PHE A 120 5.09 -3.64 -9.60
CA PHE A 120 4.84 -5.02 -9.22
C PHE A 120 3.48 -5.17 -8.57
N THR A 121 2.87 -6.34 -8.77
CA THR A 121 1.67 -6.78 -8.06
C THR A 121 1.99 -8.11 -7.38
N PHE A 122 1.86 -8.15 -6.06
CA PHE A 122 2.05 -9.35 -5.24
C PHE A 122 0.67 -9.89 -4.87
N SER A 123 0.35 -11.10 -5.30
CA SER A 123 -0.98 -11.70 -5.16
C SER A 123 -0.90 -13.18 -4.74
N SER A 124 -0.10 -13.48 -3.71
CA SER A 124 0.07 -14.85 -3.17
C SER A 124 -0.98 -15.21 -2.12
N THR A 125 -1.83 -14.26 -1.74
CA THR A 125 -2.82 -14.37 -0.65
C THR A 125 -4.23 -14.58 -1.21
N THR A 126 -5.06 -15.29 -0.46
CA THR A 126 -6.45 -15.61 -0.84
C THR A 126 -7.49 -14.81 -0.06
N ASP A 127 -7.05 -13.81 0.71
CA ASP A 127 -7.90 -12.94 1.51
C ASP A 127 -7.33 -11.51 1.51
N TYR A 128 -8.09 -10.54 2.02
CA TYR A 128 -7.69 -9.14 2.01
C TYR A 128 -6.42 -8.89 2.82
N VAL A 129 -5.64 -7.91 2.37
CA VAL A 129 -4.39 -7.52 3.04
C VAL A 129 -4.68 -6.33 3.96
N ALA A 130 -4.65 -6.57 5.26
CA ALA A 130 -5.06 -5.61 6.29
C ALA A 130 -4.03 -4.51 6.53
N ASP A 131 -2.74 -4.87 6.53
CA ASP A 131 -1.66 -3.91 6.76
C ASP A 131 -0.37 -4.34 6.07
N ILE A 132 0.49 -3.35 5.83
CA ILE A 132 1.81 -3.48 5.20
C ILE A 132 2.81 -2.59 5.91
N CYS A 133 4.06 -3.05 5.98
CA CYS A 133 5.15 -2.28 6.59
C CYS A 133 6.47 -2.57 5.87
N TRP A 134 7.25 -1.52 5.60
CA TRP A 134 8.61 -1.66 5.10
C TRP A 134 9.55 -2.10 6.23
N SER A 135 10.57 -2.89 5.91
CA SER A 135 11.69 -3.09 6.82
C SER A 135 12.46 -1.77 6.97
N PRO A 136 12.92 -1.40 8.18
CA PRO A 136 13.72 -0.20 8.40
C PRO A 136 15.20 -0.39 8.02
N ASP A 137 15.67 -1.65 7.93
CA ASP A 137 17.08 -1.98 7.69
C ASP A 137 17.34 -2.44 6.25
N ASN A 138 16.33 -3.00 5.58
CA ASN A 138 16.46 -3.53 4.23
C ASN A 138 15.43 -2.90 3.28
N SER A 139 15.93 -2.32 2.20
CA SER A 139 15.16 -1.53 1.26
C SER A 139 14.29 -2.35 0.31
N SER A 140 14.57 -3.64 0.11
CA SER A 140 13.75 -4.53 -0.71
C SER A 140 12.75 -5.35 0.11
N VAL A 141 12.86 -5.32 1.44
CA VAL A 141 12.07 -6.17 2.33
C VAL A 141 10.86 -5.42 2.89
N PHE A 142 9.72 -6.09 2.86
CA PHE A 142 8.50 -5.61 3.52
C PHE A 142 7.72 -6.79 4.09
N ALA A 143 6.83 -6.51 5.03
CA ALA A 143 5.89 -7.48 5.57
C ALA A 143 4.46 -7.06 5.29
N SER A 144 3.59 -8.05 5.21
CA SER A 144 2.16 -7.88 5.01
C SER A 144 1.39 -8.85 5.90
N VAL A 145 0.21 -8.42 6.34
CA VAL A 145 -0.69 -9.25 7.11
C VAL A 145 -2.07 -9.30 6.50
N THR A 146 -2.70 -10.46 6.57
CA THR A 146 -3.97 -10.74 5.89
C THR A 146 -5.12 -11.00 6.87
N GLY A 147 -6.34 -10.88 6.34
CA GLY A 147 -7.58 -11.24 7.02
C GLY A 147 -7.69 -12.71 7.40
N ASP A 148 -6.99 -13.62 6.71
CA ASP A 148 -7.01 -15.06 6.98
C ASP A 148 -5.92 -15.51 7.97
N GLY A 149 -5.22 -14.55 8.58
CA GLY A 149 -4.28 -14.83 9.66
C GLY A 149 -2.83 -15.04 9.22
N ARG A 150 -2.50 -14.67 7.97
CA ARG A 150 -1.18 -14.90 7.37
C ARG A 150 -0.29 -13.66 7.54
N LEU A 151 0.91 -13.88 8.07
CA LEU A 151 2.02 -12.93 8.06
C LEU A 151 2.97 -13.36 6.94
N ASP A 152 3.11 -12.52 5.92
CA ASP A 152 4.03 -12.74 4.81
C ASP A 152 5.17 -11.73 4.87
N VAL A 153 6.40 -12.22 4.68
CA VAL A 153 7.61 -11.41 4.53
C VAL A 153 8.13 -11.59 3.11
N TRP A 154 8.34 -10.46 2.44
CA TRP A 154 8.70 -10.37 1.05
C TRP A 154 10.09 -9.75 0.91
N ASP A 155 10.82 -10.17 -0.11
CA ASP A 155 12.00 -9.46 -0.60
C ASP A 155 11.88 -9.34 -2.12
N ILE A 156 11.69 -8.11 -2.56
CA ILE A 156 11.45 -7.76 -3.97
C ILE A 156 12.64 -8.17 -4.85
N SER A 157 13.85 -8.24 -4.28
CA SER A 157 15.07 -8.58 -5.01
C SER A 157 15.27 -10.08 -5.21
N VAL A 158 14.59 -10.91 -4.42
CA VAL A 158 14.71 -12.38 -4.47
C VAL A 158 13.52 -12.98 -5.22
N ASN A 159 12.30 -12.62 -4.83
CA ASN A 159 11.09 -13.16 -5.43
C ASN A 159 9.93 -12.16 -5.34
N THR A 160 9.27 -11.94 -6.48
CA THR A 160 8.09 -11.07 -6.59
C THR A 160 6.78 -11.84 -6.69
N LEU A 161 6.83 -13.16 -6.91
CA LEU A 161 5.64 -14.02 -7.05
C LEU A 161 5.19 -14.59 -5.71
N ASP A 162 6.14 -15.06 -4.90
CA ASP A 162 5.87 -15.69 -3.61
C ASP A 162 6.67 -15.02 -2.47
N PRO A 163 6.11 -14.98 -1.25
CA PRO A 163 6.83 -14.47 -0.08
C PRO A 163 7.98 -15.41 0.28
N ILE A 164 9.06 -14.84 0.83
CA ILE A 164 10.19 -15.64 1.35
C ILE A 164 9.74 -16.48 2.54
N THR A 165 8.90 -15.90 3.39
CA THR A 165 8.41 -16.57 4.58
C THR A 165 6.96 -16.21 4.80
N SER A 166 6.16 -17.23 5.04
CA SER A 166 4.74 -17.13 5.31
C SER A 166 4.43 -17.88 6.60
N ILE A 167 3.89 -17.19 7.59
CA ILE A 167 3.44 -17.78 8.85
C ILE A 167 1.93 -17.65 8.91
N LYS A 168 1.24 -18.77 9.08
CA LYS A 168 -0.22 -18.79 9.26
C LYS A 168 -0.56 -18.95 10.73
N THR A 169 -1.44 -18.08 11.22
CA THR A 169 -2.01 -18.11 12.56
C THR A 169 -3.49 -18.44 12.50
N ASP A 170 -4.08 -18.86 13.61
CA ASP A 170 -5.51 -19.18 13.70
C ASP A 170 -6.40 -17.94 13.86
N HIS A 171 -5.81 -16.75 13.93
CA HIS A 171 -6.50 -15.50 14.21
C HIS A 171 -6.30 -14.51 13.07
N ARG A 172 -7.30 -13.66 12.84
CA ARG A 172 -7.19 -12.58 11.87
C ARG A 172 -6.16 -11.55 12.33
N LEU A 173 -5.22 -11.22 11.45
CA LEU A 173 -4.21 -10.21 11.71
C LEU A 173 -4.72 -8.84 11.25
N SER A 174 -4.43 -7.81 12.03
CA SER A 174 -4.96 -6.46 11.81
C SER A 174 -3.89 -5.40 11.55
N SER A 175 -2.70 -5.57 12.11
CA SER A 175 -1.59 -4.62 11.94
C SER A 175 -0.24 -5.29 12.05
N VAL A 176 0.75 -4.72 11.37
CA VAL A 176 2.13 -5.18 11.37
C VAL A 176 3.10 -4.01 11.47
N ALA A 177 4.15 -4.18 12.27
CA ALA A 177 5.21 -3.19 12.40
C ALA A 177 6.57 -3.87 12.56
N PHE A 178 7.57 -3.36 11.85
CA PHE A 178 8.97 -3.68 12.14
C PHE A 178 9.48 -2.83 13.31
N SER A 179 10.36 -3.41 14.11
CA SER A 179 11.14 -2.65 15.09
C SER A 179 12.35 -1.99 14.42
N ASN A 180 12.63 -0.74 14.78
CA ASN A 180 13.79 0.00 14.25
C ASN A 180 15.12 -0.37 14.91
N ASN A 181 15.08 -1.05 16.06
CA ASN A 181 16.27 -1.31 16.88
C ASN A 181 16.61 -2.81 16.97
N SER A 182 15.72 -3.68 16.51
CA SER A 182 15.88 -5.12 16.66
C SER A 182 15.22 -5.82 15.47
N PRO A 183 15.76 -6.96 15.02
CA PRO A 183 15.23 -7.70 13.88
C PRO A 183 13.97 -8.48 14.29
N VAL A 184 12.91 -7.75 14.65
CA VAL A 184 11.64 -8.30 15.10
C VAL A 184 10.48 -7.63 14.39
N ILE A 185 9.45 -8.42 14.13
CA ILE A 185 8.16 -7.99 13.60
C ILE A 185 7.13 -8.15 14.71
N VAL A 186 6.34 -7.10 14.94
CA VAL A 186 5.24 -7.10 15.89
C VAL A 186 3.94 -7.16 15.10
N VAL A 187 3.06 -8.08 15.47
CA VAL A 187 1.78 -8.32 14.79
C VAL A 187 0.63 -8.19 15.77
N GLY A 188 -0.36 -7.39 15.41
CA GLY A 188 -1.61 -7.25 16.18
C GLY A 188 -2.69 -8.18 15.65
N HIS A 189 -3.38 -8.88 16.56
CA HIS A 189 -4.46 -9.81 16.25
C HIS A 189 -5.82 -9.18 16.60
N GLN A 190 -6.88 -9.57 15.88
CA GLN A 190 -8.25 -9.16 16.23
C GLN A 190 -8.69 -9.69 17.61
N GLY A 191 -8.07 -10.77 18.09
CA GLY A 191 -8.29 -11.33 19.43
C GLY A 191 -7.70 -10.51 20.58
N GLY A 192 -7.07 -9.36 20.31
CA GLY A 192 -6.46 -8.50 21.33
C GLY A 192 -5.06 -8.93 21.78
N ILE A 193 -4.48 -9.93 21.12
CA ILE A 193 -3.11 -10.39 21.37
C ILE A 193 -2.15 -9.67 20.41
N VAL A 194 -0.93 -9.43 20.88
CA VAL A 194 0.18 -8.91 20.08
C VAL A 194 1.32 -9.92 20.12
N ASP A 195 1.64 -10.49 18.96
CA ASP A 195 2.71 -11.47 18.82
C ASP A 195 3.99 -10.80 18.30
N VAL A 196 5.14 -11.33 18.72
CA VAL A 196 6.46 -10.85 18.29
C VAL A 196 7.20 -11.98 17.61
N TYR A 197 7.60 -11.75 16.37
CA TYR A 197 8.34 -12.68 15.54
C TYR A 197 9.78 -12.20 15.39
N SER A 198 10.76 -13.06 15.65
CA SER A 198 12.17 -12.75 15.40
C SER A 198 12.55 -13.14 13.97
N LEU A 199 13.11 -12.19 13.23
CA LEU A 199 13.72 -12.43 11.93
C LEU A 199 15.09 -13.08 12.12
N LYS A 200 15.41 -14.05 11.26
CA LYS A 200 16.68 -14.79 11.29
C LYS A 200 17.35 -14.80 9.92
N GLY A 201 18.66 -14.94 9.91
CA GLY A 201 19.47 -15.07 8.69
C GLY A 201 19.50 -13.78 7.88
N SER A 202 19.50 -13.91 6.54
CA SER A 202 19.63 -12.80 5.59
C SER A 202 18.52 -11.75 5.67
N LEU A 203 17.37 -12.08 6.28
CA LEU A 203 16.27 -11.14 6.51
C LEU A 203 16.54 -10.17 7.66
N ALA A 204 17.47 -10.50 8.57
CA ALA A 204 17.85 -9.67 9.71
C ALA A 204 19.09 -8.79 9.42
N GLU A 205 19.81 -9.07 8.34
CA GLU A 205 21.03 -8.34 8.00
C GLU A 205 20.73 -7.19 7.03
N PRO A 206 21.32 -6.00 7.23
CA PRO A 206 21.20 -4.89 6.30
C PRO A 206 21.86 -5.29 4.98
N THR A 207 21.06 -5.53 3.95
CA THR A 207 21.60 -5.58 2.60
C THR A 207 21.83 -4.13 2.19
N GLY A 208 23.07 -3.66 2.15
CA GLY A 208 23.42 -2.25 1.87
C GLY A 208 23.09 -1.76 0.46
N ARG A 209 22.09 -2.33 -0.21
CA ARG A 209 21.60 -2.00 -1.54
C ARG A 209 20.29 -1.22 -1.42
N THR A 210 20.10 -0.23 -2.28
CA THR A 210 18.88 0.61 -2.30
C THR A 210 17.81 0.01 -3.21
N THR A 211 16.53 0.20 -2.86
CA THR A 211 15.40 -0.30 -3.66
C THR A 211 15.45 0.27 -5.07
N ALA A 212 15.89 1.52 -5.23
CA ALA A 212 16.04 2.18 -6.53
C ALA A 212 17.04 1.46 -7.45
N GLN A 213 18.21 1.07 -6.94
CA GLN A 213 19.21 0.33 -7.73
C GLN A 213 18.74 -1.07 -8.12
N GLN A 214 17.92 -1.70 -7.28
CA GLN A 214 17.37 -3.03 -7.55
C GLN A 214 16.16 -2.98 -8.48
N ILE A 215 15.26 -1.99 -8.32
CA ILE A 215 14.14 -1.76 -9.24
C ILE A 215 14.66 -1.33 -10.62
N SER A 216 15.69 -0.48 -10.69
CA SER A 216 16.31 -0.09 -11.97
C SER A 216 17.02 -1.25 -12.67
N ALA A 217 17.39 -2.31 -11.95
CA ALA A 217 18.00 -3.51 -12.54
C ALA A 217 16.97 -4.53 -13.04
N LEU A 218 15.67 -4.29 -12.77
CA LEU A 218 14.55 -5.11 -13.23
C LEU A 218 13.85 -4.48 -14.46
N GLU A 219 14.37 -3.36 -14.97
CA GLU A 219 14.01 -2.71 -16.24
C GLU A 219 14.95 -3.16 -17.37
#